data_AF-A0A8S3FXP2-F1
#
_entry.id   AF-A0A8S3FXP2-F1
#
_cell.length_a   1.000
_cell.length_b   1.000
_cell.length_c   1.000
_cell.angle_alpha   90.00
_cell.angle_beta   90.00
_cell.angle_gamma   90.00
#
_symmetry.space_group_name_H-M   'P 1'
#
loop_
_entity.id
_entity.type
_entity.pdbx_description
1 polymer ?
#
loop_
_entity_poly.entity_id
_entity_poly.type
_entity_poly.pdbx_seq_one_letter_code
_entity_poly.pdbx_strand_id
1 'polypeptide(L)'
;AEDNYLQLKKVIEKSGVLVTERPKADFISKDIKQDLCRLLIKGKNEDSEKFEMKVGVMPEMQMEHAKCALSAAIKFLQLLGEKSQLNRFHLKTHQPDLYMRLDTAAMIALNIFPDNRQRPDFS
;
A
#
# COMPACT_ATOMS: atom_id res chain seq x y z
N ALA A 1 11.10 5.02 21.42
CA ALA A 1 10.59 5.20 20.04
C ALA A 1 11.57 4.62 19.01
N GLU A 2 12.87 4.90 19.13
CA GLU A 2 13.90 4.33 18.24
C GLU A 2 14.02 2.80 18.34
N ASP A 3 13.90 2.23 19.54
CA ASP A 3 13.94 0.76 19.73
C ASP A 3 12.85 0.02 18.96
N ASN A 4 11.63 0.61 18.88
CA ASN A 4 10.51 0.01 18.15
C ASN A 4 10.76 0.02 16.64
N TYR A 5 11.40 1.07 16.11
CA TYR A 5 11.78 1.14 14.70
C TYR A 5 12.82 0.07 14.36
N LEU A 6 13.83 -0.09 15.22
CA LEU A 6 14.89 -1.08 15.01
C LEU A 6 14.35 -2.52 15.07
N GLN A 7 13.41 -2.79 15.97
CA GLN A 7 12.70 -4.07 16.01
C GLN A 7 11.88 -4.33 14.75
N LEU A 8 11.13 -3.33 14.27
CA LEU A 8 10.32 -3.44 13.06
C LEU A 8 11.20 -3.70 11.83
N LYS A 9 12.31 -2.97 11.69
CA LYS A 9 13.29 -3.16 10.62
C LYS A 9 13.84 -4.58 10.60
N LYS A 10 14.24 -5.12 11.77
CA LYS A 10 14.70 -6.51 11.89
C LYS A 10 13.65 -7.53 11.43
N VAL A 11 12.36 -7.30 11.73
CA VAL A 11 11.28 -8.20 11.30
C VAL A 11 11.10 -8.15 9.78
N ILE A 12 11.14 -6.94 9.19
CA ILE A 12 11.01 -6.75 7.74
C ILE A 12 12.21 -7.37 7.00
N GLU A 13 13.43 -7.18 7.49
CA GLU A 13 14.64 -7.77 6.91
C GLU A 13 14.59 -9.31 6.94
N LYS A 14 14.09 -9.91 8.02
CA LYS A 14 13.86 -11.36 8.12
C LYS A 14 12.84 -11.89 7.11
N SER A 15 11.89 -11.05 6.69
CA SER A 15 10.89 -11.41 5.67
C SER A 15 11.43 -11.31 4.23
N GLY A 16 12.68 -10.87 4.04
CA GLY A 16 13.31 -10.76 2.72
C GLY A 16 12.81 -9.56 1.90
N VAL A 17 12.10 -8.62 2.53
CA VAL A 17 11.58 -7.40 1.88
C VAL A 17 12.62 -6.29 1.94
N LEU A 18 12.90 -5.64 0.80
CA LEU A 18 13.81 -4.50 0.72
C LEU A 18 13.19 -3.26 1.38
N VAL A 19 13.88 -2.70 2.38
CA VAL A 19 13.46 -1.46 3.04
C VAL A 19 13.88 -0.26 2.19
N THR A 20 12.91 0.60 1.87
CA THR A 20 13.16 1.87 1.18
C THR A 20 12.82 3.04 2.10
N GLU A 21 13.80 3.88 2.38
CA GLU A 21 13.60 5.06 3.23
C GLU A 21 12.89 6.17 2.43
N ARG A 22 11.88 6.78 3.04
CA ARG A 22 11.11 7.89 2.45
C ARG A 22 11.08 9.09 3.39
N PRO A 23 11.09 10.32 2.84
CA PRO A 23 10.99 11.52 3.66
C PRO A 23 9.66 11.56 4.41
N LYS A 24 9.68 12.10 5.64
CA LYS A 24 8.47 12.23 6.49
C LYS A 24 7.34 13.01 5.81
N ALA A 25 7.69 13.93 4.90
CA ALA A 25 6.74 14.70 4.11
C ALA A 25 5.86 13.84 3.20
N ASP A 26 6.33 12.66 2.76
CA ASP A 26 5.54 11.77 1.90
C ASP A 26 4.36 11.15 2.64
N PHE A 27 4.53 10.90 3.94
CA PHE A 27 3.49 10.34 4.81
C PHE A 27 2.41 11.36 5.20
N ILE A 28 2.46 12.58 4.68
CA ILE A 28 1.41 13.57 4.88
C ILE A 28 0.22 13.22 3.97
N SER A 29 -0.96 13.02 4.58
CA SER A 29 -2.20 12.60 3.93
C SER A 29 -3.11 13.75 3.47
N LYS A 30 -2.60 14.99 3.38
CA LYS A 30 -3.40 16.18 3.01
C LYS A 30 -4.11 16.02 1.66
N ASP A 31 -3.39 15.52 0.67
CA ASP A 31 -3.88 15.41 -0.71
C ASP A 31 -4.50 14.04 -1.04
N ILE A 32 -4.52 13.11 -0.07
CA ILE A 32 -4.92 11.71 -0.32
C ILE A 32 -6.33 11.59 -0.88
N LYS A 33 -7.27 12.45 -0.43
CA LYS A 33 -8.64 12.47 -0.95
C LYS A 33 -8.64 12.79 -2.44
N GLN A 34 -7.93 13.85 -2.84
CA GLN A 34 -7.84 14.28 -4.23
C GLN A 34 -7.13 13.23 -5.09
N ASP A 35 -6.07 12.65 -4.57
CA ASP A 35 -5.29 11.61 -5.25
C ASP A 35 -6.17 10.36 -5.50
N LEU A 36 -6.91 9.91 -4.49
CA LEU A 36 -7.86 8.81 -4.62
C LEU A 36 -8.98 9.14 -5.61
N CYS A 37 -9.52 10.35 -5.61
CA CYS A 37 -10.54 10.76 -6.59
C CYS A 37 -10.06 10.68 -8.05
N ARG A 38 -8.74 10.72 -8.29
CA ARG A 38 -8.12 10.57 -9.62
C ARG A 38 -7.73 9.14 -9.95
N LEU A 39 -7.38 8.34 -8.94
CA LEU A 39 -6.93 6.96 -9.11
C LEU A 39 -8.08 5.95 -9.18
N LEU A 40 -9.16 6.20 -8.43
CA LEU A 40 -10.25 5.26 -8.27
C LEU A 40 -11.18 5.21 -9.47
N ILE A 41 -11.68 4.01 -9.80
CA ILE A 41 -12.64 3.84 -10.90
C ILE A 41 -13.94 4.56 -10.55
N LYS A 42 -14.33 5.50 -11.43
CA LYS A 42 -15.63 6.17 -11.38
C LYS A 42 -16.71 5.27 -12.02
N GLY A 43 -17.88 5.22 -11.42
CA GLY A 43 -19.04 4.60 -12.07
C GLY A 43 -19.41 5.33 -13.36
N LYS A 44 -19.84 4.60 -14.40
CA LYS A 44 -20.14 5.13 -15.74
C LYS A 44 -21.09 6.34 -15.76
N ASN A 45 -21.94 6.49 -14.73
CA ASN A 45 -22.94 7.55 -14.58
C ASN A 45 -22.77 8.33 -13.27
N GLU A 46 -21.61 8.26 -12.60
CA GLU A 46 -21.37 9.01 -11.36
C GLU A 46 -20.87 10.43 -11.68
N ASP A 47 -21.64 11.44 -11.23
CA ASP A 47 -21.22 12.84 -11.26
C ASP A 47 -19.91 13.02 -10.47
N SER A 48 -18.98 13.84 -10.97
CA SER A 48 -17.67 14.01 -10.31
C SER A 48 -17.80 14.52 -8.87
N GLU A 49 -18.76 15.42 -8.60
CA GLU A 49 -19.02 15.94 -7.25
C GLU A 49 -19.54 14.84 -6.30
N LYS A 50 -20.46 13.98 -6.78
CA LYS A 50 -20.96 12.83 -6.00
C LYS A 50 -19.87 11.81 -5.72
N PHE A 51 -18.97 11.58 -6.68
CA PHE A 51 -17.83 10.69 -6.51
C PHE A 51 -16.86 11.20 -5.45
N GLU A 52 -16.51 12.49 -5.48
CA GLU A 52 -15.64 13.10 -4.46
C GLU A 52 -16.25 13.09 -3.07
N MET A 53 -17.58 13.27 -2.97
CA MET A 53 -18.30 13.13 -1.72
C MET A 53 -18.24 11.68 -1.21
N LYS A 54 -18.49 10.71 -2.09
CA LYS A 54 -18.41 9.27 -1.79
C LYS A 54 -17.03 8.89 -1.24
N VAL A 55 -15.94 9.30 -1.89
CA VAL A 55 -14.57 9.07 -1.41
C VAL A 55 -14.34 9.71 -0.04
N GLY A 56 -14.87 10.92 0.18
CA GLY A 56 -14.75 11.63 1.45
C GLY A 56 -15.47 10.96 2.64
N VAL A 57 -16.55 10.22 2.38
CA VAL A 57 -17.33 9.54 3.44
C VAL A 57 -16.92 8.07 3.64
N MET A 58 -15.93 7.57 2.88
CA MET A 58 -15.44 6.19 3.03
C MET A 58 -14.88 5.95 4.44
N PRO A 59 -15.15 4.81 5.07
CA PRO A 59 -14.56 4.46 6.37
C PRO A 59 -13.02 4.36 6.30
N GLU A 60 -12.48 3.98 5.14
CA GLU A 60 -11.05 4.05 4.84
C GLU A 60 -10.47 5.45 5.05
N MET A 61 -11.27 6.49 4.82
CA MET A 61 -10.87 7.88 4.99
C MET A 61 -10.79 8.30 6.47
N GLN A 62 -11.21 7.45 7.41
CA GLN A 62 -11.07 7.69 8.85
C GLN A 62 -9.81 7.04 9.44
N MET A 63 -9.16 6.14 8.69
CA MET A 63 -7.98 5.41 9.14
C MET A 63 -6.70 6.25 8.96
N GLU A 64 -6.38 7.11 9.93
CA GLU A 64 -5.25 8.07 9.85
C GLU A 64 -3.93 7.43 9.44
N HIS A 65 -3.49 6.38 10.13
CA HIS A 65 -2.22 5.72 9.82
C HIS A 65 -2.21 5.03 8.45
N ALA A 66 -3.33 4.42 8.06
CA ALA A 66 -3.46 3.74 6.77
C ALA A 66 -3.42 4.74 5.61
N LYS A 67 -4.12 5.87 5.74
CA LYS A 67 -4.10 6.96 4.76
C LYS A 67 -2.69 7.54 4.57
N CYS A 68 -1.97 7.77 5.66
CA CYS A 68 -0.60 8.30 5.61
C CYS A 68 0.35 7.33 4.90
N ALA A 69 0.26 6.03 5.20
CA ALA A 69 1.03 5.00 4.50
C ALA A 69 0.67 4.90 3.02
N LEU A 70 -0.63 4.97 2.69
CA LEU A 70 -1.10 4.94 1.30
C LEU A 70 -0.63 6.17 0.51
N SER A 71 -0.67 7.37 1.09
CA SER A 71 -0.16 8.61 0.49
C SER A 71 1.32 8.46 0.10
N ALA A 72 2.15 7.93 1.01
CA ALA A 72 3.55 7.70 0.73
C ALA A 72 3.75 6.66 -0.39
N ALA A 73 2.95 5.58 -0.41
CA ALA A 73 3.00 4.55 -1.45
C ALA A 73 2.61 5.10 -2.84
N ILE A 74 1.55 5.90 -2.92
CA ILE A 74 1.10 6.54 -4.18
C ILE A 74 2.21 7.44 -4.75
N LYS A 75 2.84 8.25 -3.90
CA LYS A 75 3.96 9.13 -4.28
C LYS A 75 5.19 8.34 -4.71
N PHE A 76 5.53 7.28 -3.97
CA PHE A 76 6.66 6.41 -4.29
C PHE A 76 6.50 5.72 -5.65
N LEU A 77 5.29 5.21 -5.94
CA LEU A 77 4.97 4.55 -7.20
C LEU A 77 4.68 5.54 -8.34
N GLN A 78 4.67 6.85 -8.06
CA GLN A 78 4.37 7.91 -9.03
C GLN A 78 3.06 7.68 -9.81
N LEU A 79 2.04 7.10 -9.16
CA LEU A 79 0.79 6.69 -9.84
C LEU A 79 0.03 7.85 -10.49
N LEU A 80 0.26 9.08 -10.01
CA LEU A 80 -0.35 10.29 -10.54
C LEU A 80 0.44 10.92 -11.70
N GLY A 81 1.67 10.45 -11.96
CA GLY A 81 2.52 10.96 -13.04
C GLY A 81 2.05 10.52 -14.42
N GLU A 82 1.45 9.33 -14.52
CA GLU A 82 0.98 8.76 -15.78
C GLU A 82 -0.54 8.80 -15.92
N LYS A 83 -1.03 9.45 -16.99
CA LYS A 83 -2.47 9.49 -17.31
C LYS A 83 -3.09 8.11 -17.53
N SER A 84 -2.29 7.11 -17.90
CA SER A 84 -2.70 5.72 -18.13
C SER A 84 -3.09 4.97 -16.85
N GLN A 85 -2.63 5.43 -15.68
CA GLN A 85 -2.90 4.80 -14.38
C GLN A 85 -4.15 5.37 -13.69
N LEU A 86 -4.72 6.45 -14.22
CA LEU A 86 -5.89 7.11 -13.64
C LEU A 86 -7.17 6.29 -13.85
N ASN A 87 -8.10 6.34 -12.89
CA ASN A 87 -9.37 5.59 -12.90
C ASN A 87 -9.21 4.07 -13.12
N ARG A 88 -8.19 3.45 -12.51
CA ARG A 88 -7.92 2.00 -12.65
C ARG A 88 -7.85 1.24 -11.34
N PHE A 89 -7.95 1.94 -10.22
CA PHE A 89 -7.78 1.35 -8.90
C PHE A 89 -9.11 1.18 -8.17
N HIS A 90 -9.18 0.16 -7.32
CA HIS A 90 -10.24 -0.01 -6.34
C HIS A 90 -9.62 0.10 -4.95
N LEU A 91 -10.30 0.80 -4.05
CA LEU A 91 -9.90 0.86 -2.65
C LEU A 91 -10.65 -0.23 -1.89
N LYS A 92 -9.91 -1.06 -1.15
CA LYS A 92 -10.47 -2.11 -0.30
C LYS A 92 -9.67 -2.20 0.99
N THR A 93 -10.36 -2.22 2.12
CA THR A 93 -9.74 -2.52 3.41
C THR A 93 -9.32 -3.99 3.47
N HIS A 94 -8.05 -4.25 3.77
CA HIS A 94 -7.55 -5.60 4.01
C HIS A 94 -7.88 -6.03 5.44
N GLN A 95 -8.63 -7.13 5.60
CA GLN A 95 -8.97 -7.71 6.91
C GLN A 95 -8.19 -9.02 7.12
N PRO A 96 -7.12 -9.01 7.95
CA PRO A 96 -6.28 -10.18 8.17
C PRO A 96 -7.01 -11.34 8.86
N ASP A 97 -8.11 -11.07 9.56
CA ASP A 97 -8.85 -12.08 10.32
C ASP A 97 -9.60 -13.08 9.43
N LEU A 98 -9.77 -12.75 8.15
CA LEU A 98 -10.38 -13.62 7.15
C LEU A 98 -9.38 -14.63 6.55
N TYR A 99 -8.09 -14.55 6.93
CA TYR A 99 -7.03 -15.38 6.36
C TYR A 99 -6.20 -16.06 7.46
N MET A 100 -5.61 -17.20 7.11
CA MET A 100 -4.64 -17.87 7.97
C MET A 100 -3.40 -16.99 8.13
N ARG A 101 -3.03 -16.70 9.39
CA ARG A 101 -1.80 -15.98 9.70
C ARG A 101 -0.63 -16.96 9.68
N LEU A 102 0.34 -16.69 8.80
CA LEU A 102 1.56 -17.48 8.67
C LEU A 102 2.75 -16.58 8.93
N ASP A 103 3.72 -17.07 9.68
CA ASP A 103 5.00 -16.41 9.83
C ASP A 103 5.96 -16.86 8.73
N THR A 104 7.05 -16.11 8.54
CA THR A 104 8.04 -16.40 7.49
C THR A 104 8.62 -17.81 7.63
N ALA A 105 8.80 -18.30 8.86
CA ALA A 105 9.31 -19.65 9.11
C ALA A 105 8.33 -20.73 8.64
N ALA A 106 7.03 -20.62 8.94
CA ALA A 106 6.02 -21.55 8.44
C ALA A 106 5.88 -21.49 6.92
N MET A 107 5.95 -20.30 6.31
CA MET A 107 5.90 -20.17 4.85
C MET A 107 7.06 -20.92 4.16
N ILE A 108 8.28 -20.84 4.72
CA ILE A 108 9.46 -21.56 4.22
C ILE A 108 9.33 -23.07 4.48
N ALA A 109 8.94 -23.47 5.70
CA ALA A 109 8.79 -24.87 6.08
C ALA A 109 7.73 -25.60 5.24
N LEU A 110 6.68 -24.89 4.83
CA LEU A 110 5.60 -25.40 3.99
C LEU A 110 5.85 -25.23 2.48
N ASN A 111 6.98 -24.64 2.08
CA ASN A 111 7.33 -24.39 0.68
C ASN A 111 6.18 -23.74 -0.12
N ILE A 112 5.51 -22.75 0.48
CA ILE A 112 4.29 -22.13 -0.08
C ILE A 112 4.57 -21.42 -1.41
N PHE A 113 5.77 -20.86 -1.54
CA PHE A 113 6.29 -20.37 -2.81
C PHE A 113 7.49 -21.24 -3.18
N PRO A 114 7.57 -21.76 -4.42
CA PRO A 114 8.75 -22.46 -4.88
C PRO A 114 9.95 -21.51 -4.80
N ASP A 115 11.04 -22.01 -4.25
CA ASP A 115 12.24 -21.24 -3.95
C ASP A 115 12.82 -20.57 -5.22
N ASN A 116 12.73 -19.24 -5.31
CA ASN A 116 13.34 -18.43 -6.38
C ASN A 116 14.86 -18.29 -6.23
N ARG A 117 15.55 -19.24 -5.57
CA ARG A 117 17.02 -19.28 -5.51
C ARG A 117 17.71 -19.49 -6.86
N GLN A 118 16.97 -19.61 -7.96
CA GLN A 118 17.49 -19.31 -9.30
C GLN A 118 17.44 -17.81 -9.57
N ARG A 119 18.25 -17.01 -8.85
CA ARG A 119 18.74 -15.77 -9.45
C ARG A 119 19.65 -16.20 -10.62
N PRO A 120 19.38 -15.81 -11.88
CA PRO A 120 20.40 -15.93 -12.91
C PRO A 120 21.58 -15.09 -12.43
N ASP A 121 22.73 -15.72 -12.30
CA ASP A 121 24.01 -15.06 -12.10
C ASP A 121 24.22 -14.10 -13.27
N PHE A 122 24.06 -12.80 -13.04
CA PHE A 122 24.56 -11.77 -13.95
C PHE A 122 25.99 -11.46 -13.53
N SER A 123 26.87 -12.43 -13.79
CA SER A 123 28.32 -12.20 -13.94
C SER A 123 28.61 -11.50 -15.26
#